data_AF-A0A8X7XPN3-F1
#
_entry.id   AF-A0A8X7XPN3-F1
#
_cell.length_a   1.000
_cell.length_b   1.000
_cell.length_c   1.000
_cell.angle_alpha   90.00
_cell.angle_beta   90.00
_cell.angle_gamma   90.00
#
_symmetry.space_group_name_H-M   'P 1'
#
loop_
_entity.id
_entity.type
_entity.pdbx_description
1 polymer ?
#
loop_
_entity_poly.entity_id
_entity_poly.type
_entity_poly.pdbx_seq_one_letter_code
_entity_poly.pdbx_strand_id
1 'polypeptide(L)'
;MFVVNTNVSKDAVPEAFISEVTKELAKAMGKPAQYIAIQVASDQLMMFGGKPDPCALCSLHSIGKISGQQKQYSKLLCGMLQKHLNISTDR
;
A
#
# COMPACT_ATOMS: atom_id res chain seq x y z
N MET A 1 -8.93 -3.09 5.56
CA MET A 1 -8.83 -3.15 4.10
C MET A 1 -7.81 -2.13 3.64
N PHE A 2 -6.80 -2.55 2.89
CA PHE A 2 -5.83 -1.67 2.25
C PHE A 2 -5.97 -1.82 0.73
N VAL A 3 -6.23 -0.71 0.05
CA VAL A 3 -6.39 -0.65 -1.40
C VAL A 3 -5.23 0.15 -1.99
N VAL A 4 -4.59 -0.41 -3.03
CA VAL A 4 -3.52 0.24 -3.79
C VAL A 4 -3.97 0.35 -5.24
N ASN A 5 -4.05 1.57 -5.76
CA ASN A 5 -4.17 1.82 -7.20
C ASN A 5 -2.80 2.32 -7.68
N THR A 6 -2.25 1.71 -8.73
CA THR A 6 -0.92 2.07 -9.24
C THR A 6 -0.84 1.92 -10.77
N ASN A 7 0.00 2.74 -11.39
CA ASN A 7 0.39 2.61 -12.80
C ASN A 7 1.49 1.57 -13.03
N VAL A 8 2.04 0.96 -11.97
CA VAL A 8 2.95 -0.18 -12.11
C VAL A 8 2.24 -1.34 -12.77
N SER A 9 2.92 -2.03 -13.68
CA SER A 9 2.34 -3.17 -14.41
C SER A 9 2.07 -4.35 -13.50
N LYS A 10 1.01 -5.13 -13.78
CA LYS A 10 0.68 -6.35 -13.04
C LYS A 10 1.87 -7.31 -12.90
N ASP A 11 2.67 -7.47 -13.95
CA ASP A 11 3.81 -8.39 -13.97
C ASP A 11 4.94 -7.95 -13.02
N ALA A 12 4.97 -6.67 -12.67
CA ALA A 12 5.92 -6.10 -11.71
C ALA A 12 5.39 -6.13 -10.26
N VAL A 13 4.18 -6.65 -10.01
CA VAL A 13 3.63 -6.81 -8.65
C VAL A 13 3.97 -8.21 -8.13
N PRO A 14 4.90 -8.36 -7.16
CA PRO A 14 5.26 -9.68 -6.65
C PRO A 14 4.12 -10.28 -5.83
N GLU A 15 3.88 -11.58 -5.92
CA GLU A 15 2.89 -12.27 -5.07
C GLU A 15 3.19 -12.07 -3.56
N ALA A 16 4.48 -11.97 -3.22
CA ALA A 16 4.94 -11.71 -1.86
C ALA A 16 4.50 -10.34 -1.31
N PHE A 17 4.18 -9.37 -2.16
CA PHE A 17 3.73 -8.04 -1.73
C PHE A 17 2.49 -8.15 -0.84
N ILE A 18 1.48 -8.90 -1.30
CA ILE A 18 0.20 -9.03 -0.59
C ILE A 18 0.38 -9.73 0.76
N SER A 19 1.15 -10.81 0.80
CA SER A 19 1.36 -11.58 2.03
C SER A 19 2.21 -10.82 3.06
N GLU A 20 3.27 -10.14 2.63
CA GLU A 20 4.08 -9.31 3.53
C GLU A 20 3.30 -8.09 4.06
N VAL A 21 2.58 -7.36 3.21
CA VAL A 21 1.77 -6.21 3.65
C VAL A 21 0.71 -6.65 4.65
N THR A 22 0.08 -7.80 4.43
CA THR A 22 -0.88 -8.39 5.37
C THR A 22 -0.26 -8.62 6.75
N LYS A 23 0.93 -9.24 6.80
CA LYS A 23 1.65 -9.53 8.05
C LYS A 23 2.06 -8.25 8.78
N GLU A 24 2.64 -7.29 8.07
CA GLU A 24 3.12 -6.04 8.67
C GLU A 24 1.97 -5.15 9.17
N LEU A 25 0.87 -5.06 8.42
CA LEU A 25 -0.33 -4.35 8.88
C LEU A 25 -0.97 -5.04 10.09
N ALA A 26 -1.10 -6.37 10.10
CA ALA A 26 -1.63 -7.11 11.23
C ALA A 26 -0.84 -6.80 12.52
N LYS A 27 0.49 -6.82 12.42
CA LYS A 27 1.40 -6.45 13.51
C LYS A 27 1.24 -4.98 13.93
N ALA A 28 1.30 -4.04 12.98
CA ALA A 28 1.25 -2.60 13.27
C ALA A 28 -0.11 -2.14 13.82
N MET A 29 -1.19 -2.83 13.48
CA MET A 29 -2.55 -2.52 13.94
C MET A 29 -2.94 -3.30 15.21
N GLY A 30 -2.18 -4.36 15.56
CA GLY A 30 -2.53 -5.28 16.62
C GLY A 30 -3.84 -6.02 16.34
N LYS A 31 -4.04 -6.42 15.07
CA LYS A 31 -5.24 -7.14 14.61
C LYS A 31 -4.86 -8.50 14.03
N PRO A 32 -5.68 -9.55 14.23
CA PRO A 32 -5.51 -10.82 13.55
C PRO A 32 -5.45 -10.65 12.02
N ALA A 33 -4.53 -11.36 11.36
CA ALA A 33 -4.32 -11.28 9.91
C ALA A 33 -5.58 -11.61 9.09
N GLN A 34 -6.46 -12.48 9.61
CA GLN A 34 -7.74 -12.81 8.98
C GLN A 34 -8.68 -11.61 8.77
N TYR A 35 -8.46 -10.49 9.46
CA TYR A 35 -9.23 -9.24 9.29
C TYR A 35 -8.55 -8.22 8.36
N ILE A 36 -7.40 -8.57 7.79
CA ILE A 36 -6.66 -7.71 6.88
C ILE A 36 -6.93 -8.17 5.45
N ALA A 37 -7.70 -7.37 4.72
CA ALA A 37 -7.90 -7.53 3.28
C ALA A 37 -7.00 -6.54 2.52
N ILE A 38 -6.35 -7.02 1.45
CA ILE A 38 -5.51 -6.23 0.55
C ILE A 38 -6.07 -6.34 -0.87
N GLN A 39 -6.14 -5.21 -1.58
CA GLN A 39 -6.48 -5.17 -3.00
C GLN A 39 -5.44 -4.33 -3.74
N VAL A 40 -4.98 -4.83 -4.88
CA VAL A 40 -4.07 -4.11 -5.78
C VAL A 40 -4.72 -4.00 -7.16
N ALA A 41 -4.90 -2.76 -7.62
CA ALA A 41 -5.29 -2.44 -8.98
C ALA A 41 -4.05 -1.87 -9.71
N SER A 42 -3.40 -2.72 -10.51
CA SER A 42 -2.25 -2.38 -11.34
C SER A 42 -2.68 -1.86 -12.71
N ASP A 43 -1.70 -1.46 -13.53
CA ASP A 43 -1.89 -1.01 -14.92
C ASP A 43 -2.89 0.16 -15.07
N GLN A 44 -3.01 0.97 -14.01
CA GLN A 44 -3.93 2.10 -14.01
C GLN A 44 -3.34 3.29 -14.78
N LEU A 45 -4.20 4.04 -15.47
CA LEU A 45 -3.82 5.33 -16.04
C LEU A 45 -3.70 6.36 -14.91
N MET A 46 -2.48 6.61 -14.45
CA MET A 46 -2.21 7.50 -13.32
C MET A 46 -1.06 8.46 -13.62
N MET A 47 -1.15 9.63 -12.98
CA MET A 47 -0.13 10.66 -13.02
C MET A 47 -0.08 11.33 -11.65
N PHE A 48 1.13 11.59 -11.14
CA PHE A 48 1.32 12.29 -9.87
C PHE A 48 2.19 13.52 -10.10
N GLY A 49 1.69 14.70 -9.74
CA GLY A 49 2.40 15.97 -9.96
C GLY A 49 2.73 16.23 -11.43
N GLY A 50 1.87 15.83 -12.36
CA GLY A 50 2.08 16.04 -13.81
C GLY A 50 3.07 15.06 -14.47
N LYS A 51 3.56 14.03 -13.76
CA LYS A 51 4.49 13.04 -14.32
C LYS A 51 3.96 11.61 -14.26
N PRO A 52 4.17 10.79 -15.32
CA PRO A 52 3.67 9.42 -15.41
C PRO A 52 4.61 8.38 -14.74
N ASP A 53 5.66 8.82 -14.04
CA ASP A 53 6.55 7.94 -13.28
C ASP A 53 5.74 7.07 -12.29
N PRO A 54 6.25 5.89 -11.86
CA PRO A 54 5.60 5.02 -10.89
C PRO A 54 5.05 5.78 -9.67
N CYS A 55 3.76 5.60 -9.38
CA CYS A 55 3.05 6.25 -8.28
C CYS A 55 1.92 5.37 -7.76
N ALA A 56 1.40 5.70 -6.57
CA ALA A 56 0.27 4.98 -5.99
C ALA A 56 -0.70 5.89 -5.24
N LEU A 57 -2.00 5.64 -5.44
CA LEU A 57 -3.06 6.19 -4.61
C LEU A 57 -3.62 5.09 -3.73
N CYS A 58 -3.45 5.27 -2.43
CA CYS A 58 -3.75 4.23 -1.45
C CYS A 58 -4.86 4.67 -0.49
N SER A 59 -5.62 3.69 -0.01
CA SER A 59 -6.60 3.90 1.06
C SER A 59 -6.53 2.78 2.09
N LEU A 60 -6.35 3.15 3.35
CA LEU A 60 -6.38 2.23 4.48
C LEU A 60 -7.66 2.46 5.29
N HIS A 61 -8.54 1.46 5.29
CA HIS A 61 -9.79 1.46 6.02
C HIS A 61 -9.73 0.45 7.16
N SER A 62 -10.17 0.87 8.35
CA SER A 62 -10.22 0.01 9.53
C SER A 62 -11.26 0.49 10.52
N ILE A 63 -12.00 -0.46 11.10
CA ILE A 63 -12.83 -0.22 12.28
C ILE A 63 -11.90 0.02 13.48
N GLY A 64 -11.77 1.27 13.91
CA GLY A 64 -10.79 1.71 14.90
C GLY A 64 -9.33 1.61 14.43
N LYS A 65 -8.39 1.93 15.32
CA LYS A 65 -6.93 1.91 15.06
C LYS A 65 -6.48 2.83 13.91
N ILE A 66 -7.28 3.81 13.49
CA ILE A 66 -6.87 4.91 12.60
C ILE A 66 -7.29 6.24 13.25
N SER A 67 -6.31 7.10 13.50
CA SER A 67 -6.45 8.45 14.02
C SER A 67 -5.28 9.32 13.53
N GLY A 68 -5.36 10.65 13.69
CA GLY A 68 -4.31 11.57 13.27
C GLY A 68 -2.94 11.35 13.92
N GLN A 69 -2.85 10.55 14.98
CA GLN A 69 -1.60 10.25 15.68
C GLN A 69 -0.79 9.11 15.02
N GLN A 70 -1.40 8.31 14.15
CA GLN A 70 -0.77 7.08 13.62
C GLN A 70 -0.02 7.29 12.31
N LYS A 71 0.89 8.28 12.28
CA LYS A 71 1.76 8.57 11.12
C LYS A 71 2.67 7.39 10.71
N GLN A 72 2.87 6.43 11.61
CA GLN A 72 3.64 5.22 11.36
C GLN A 72 3.10 4.38 10.20
N TYR A 73 1.79 4.41 9.93
CA TYR A 73 1.21 3.62 8.84
C TYR A 73 1.63 4.13 7.48
N SER A 74 1.67 5.45 7.29
CA SER A 74 2.19 6.04 6.05
C SER A 74 3.64 5.64 5.82
N LYS A 75 4.50 5.75 6.85
CA LYS A 75 5.92 5.33 6.73
C LYS A 75 6.05 3.84 6.37
N LEU A 76 5.29 2.97 7.05
CA LEU A 76 5.30 1.53 6.79
C LEU A 76 4.86 1.23 5.35
N LEU A 77 3.70 1.75 4.94
CA LEU A 77 3.09 1.46 3.65
C LEU A 77 3.91 2.04 2.48
N CYS A 78 4.41 3.27 2.60
CA CYS A 78 5.33 3.86 1.62
C CYS A 78 6.61 3.00 1.49
N GLY A 79 7.17 2.52 2.60
CA GLY A 79 8.33 1.62 2.56
C GLY A 79 8.02 0.28 1.86
N MET A 80 6.83 -0.28 2.06
CA MET A 80 6.40 -1.50 1.37
C MET A 80 6.21 -1.29 -0.14
N LEU A 81 5.61 -0.16 -0.53
CA LEU A 81 5.45 0.22 -1.94
C LEU A 81 6.81 0.44 -2.62
N GLN A 82 7.74 1.11 -1.93
CA GLN A 82 9.11 1.29 -2.44
C GLN A 82 9.84 -0.04 -2.60
N LYS A 83 9.80 -0.89 -1.57
CA LYS A 83 10.48 -2.19 -1.55
C LYS A 83 10.01 -3.11 -2.68
N HIS A 84 8.70 -3.20 -2.90
CA HIS A 84 8.11 -4.23 -3.77
C HIS A 84 7.73 -3.73 -5.15
N LEU A 85 7.33 -2.47 -5.28
CA LEU A 85 6.81 -1.89 -6.52
C LEU A 85 7.73 -0.82 -7.12
N ASN A 86 8.85 -0.53 -6.47
CA ASN A 86 9.80 0.51 -6.87
C ASN A 86 9.16 1.90 -7.02
N ILE A 87 8.14 2.18 -6.21
CA ILE A 87 7.46 3.49 -6.16
C ILE A 87 8.17 4.36 -5.13
N SER A 88 8.58 5.56 -5.53
CA SER A 88 9.22 6.50 -4.61
C SER A 88 8.26 6.93 -3.49
N THR A 89 8.77 7.12 -2.26
CA THR A 89 7.92 7.40 -1.08
C THR A 89 7.27 8.79 -1.10
N ASP A 90 7.63 9.64 -2.05
CA ASP A 90 7.07 10.97 -2.29
C ASP A 90 6.04 11.00 -3.42
N ARG A 91 5.56 9.83 -3.89
CA ARG A 91 4.66 9.67 -5.05
C ARG A 91 3.50 8.72 -4.83
#